data_AF-A0A6I7QND4-F1
#
_entry.id   AF-A0A6I7QND4-F1
#
_cell.length_a   1.000
_cell.length_b   1.000
_cell.length_c   1.000
_cell.angle_alpha   90.00
_cell.angle_beta   90.00
_cell.angle_gamma   90.00
#
_symmetry.space_group_name_H-M   'P 1'
#
loop_
_entity.id
_entity.type
_entity.pdbx_description
1 polymer ?
#
loop_
_entity_poly.entity_id
_entity_poly.type
_entity_poly.pdbx_seq_one_letter_code
_entity_poly.pdbx_strand_id
1 'polypeptide(L)'
;MKKTVVFVFAILLMAGCAPAPESDDYSPINPPLMESVIEQLTEEHGPDHADRIRRGVEQVAALWRSGDGSAEAFTTFCLNSFIADQDELDEVFDRLAHNFEHLYGYLNRIVLELNRQIHEDRGPIHRIDQMFGAYSPAAHVQDDLYNNKIAFLIALNFPHYTLEEKNELGGDWTDRQWGYARLGDYFTARVPPRLLQEYSQASSDVRLYISEYN
;
A
#
# COMPACT_ATOMS: atom_id res chain seq x y z
N MET A 1 -69.83 -7.82 -12.06
CA MET A 1 -68.71 -8.22 -11.18
C MET A 1 -67.49 -8.49 -12.04
N LYS A 2 -66.36 -7.84 -11.68
CA LYS A 2 -64.96 -8.23 -11.95
C LYS A 2 -64.38 -8.06 -13.38
N LYS A 3 -63.28 -7.27 -13.39
CA LYS A 3 -62.10 -7.26 -14.30
C LYS A 3 -62.37 -6.51 -15.61
N THR A 4 -61.67 -5.43 -15.95
CA THR A 4 -60.23 -5.40 -16.25
C THR A 4 -59.66 -3.98 -16.05
N VAL A 5 -58.74 -3.81 -15.10
CA VAL A 5 -57.75 -2.71 -15.11
C VAL A 5 -56.41 -3.40 -15.09
N VAL A 6 -55.79 -3.55 -16.26
CA VAL A 6 -54.39 -3.88 -16.40
C VAL A 6 -53.94 -3.18 -17.67
N PHE A 7 -53.17 -2.11 -17.54
CA PHE A 7 -51.90 -1.95 -18.24
C PHE A 7 -51.22 -0.68 -17.75
N VAL A 8 -49.89 -0.71 -17.76
CA VAL A 8 -48.96 0.38 -17.43
C VAL A 8 -48.68 0.55 -15.94
N PHE A 9 -47.82 -0.32 -15.41
CA PHE A 9 -46.66 0.11 -14.61
C PHE A 9 -45.66 -1.06 -14.52
N ALA A 10 -44.93 -1.32 -15.61
CA ALA A 10 -43.72 -2.15 -15.56
C ALA A 10 -42.53 -1.21 -15.40
N ILE A 11 -42.15 -1.03 -14.14
CA ILE A 11 -41.05 -0.21 -13.66
C ILE A 11 -39.72 -0.79 -14.17
N LEU A 12 -39.06 0.03 -14.98
CA LEU A 12 -37.63 0.35 -14.97
C LEU A 12 -36.81 -0.32 -13.83
N LEU A 13 -36.28 -1.53 -14.04
CA LEU A 13 -35.32 -2.19 -13.13
C LEU A 13 -34.29 -3.03 -13.93
N MET A 14 -33.66 -2.41 -14.93
CA MET A 14 -32.54 -2.99 -15.69
C MET A 14 -31.40 -1.98 -15.81
N ALA A 15 -30.99 -1.40 -14.69
CA ALA A 15 -29.78 -0.58 -14.57
C ALA A 15 -29.03 -0.99 -13.30
N GLY A 16 -28.42 -2.17 -13.33
CA GLY A 16 -27.73 -2.73 -12.17
C GLY A 16 -26.90 -3.93 -12.57
N CYS A 17 -25.94 -3.72 -13.47
CA CYS A 17 -24.73 -4.52 -13.69
C CYS A 17 -23.99 -3.95 -14.92
N ALA A 18 -23.63 -2.67 -14.86
CA ALA A 18 -22.43 -2.25 -15.57
C ALA A 18 -21.29 -2.43 -14.56
N PRO A 19 -20.16 -3.07 -14.90
CA PRO A 19 -18.95 -2.86 -14.12
C PRO A 19 -18.77 -1.34 -14.01
N ALA A 20 -18.46 -0.86 -12.80
CA ALA A 20 -18.03 0.53 -12.66
C ALA A 20 -16.93 0.75 -13.72
N PRO A 21 -16.98 1.83 -14.52
CA PRO A 21 -15.88 2.12 -15.42
C PRO A 21 -14.62 2.08 -14.56
N GLU A 22 -13.63 1.28 -14.96
CA GLU A 22 -12.27 1.44 -14.43
C GLU A 22 -11.97 2.93 -14.60
N SER A 23 -11.94 3.66 -13.49
CA SER A 23 -11.49 5.04 -13.52
C SER A 23 -10.09 4.98 -14.09
N ASP A 24 -9.84 5.65 -15.22
CA ASP A 24 -8.49 5.82 -15.73
C ASP A 24 -7.64 6.41 -14.59
N ASP A 25 -6.87 5.54 -13.94
CA ASP A 25 -6.08 5.89 -12.77
C ASP A 25 -4.79 6.55 -13.27
N TYR A 26 -4.85 7.86 -13.50
CA TYR A 26 -3.73 8.65 -13.99
C TYR A 26 -3.05 9.41 -12.84
N SER A 27 -1.77 9.77 -13.00
CA SER A 27 -1.12 10.70 -12.07
C SER A 27 -1.53 12.14 -12.40
N PRO A 28 -2.13 12.89 -11.46
CA PRO A 28 -2.47 14.30 -11.66
C PRO A 28 -1.26 15.22 -11.50
N ILE A 29 -0.08 14.69 -11.16
CA ILE A 29 1.10 15.48 -10.79
C ILE A 29 1.98 15.68 -12.02
N ASN A 30 2.23 16.95 -12.36
CA ASN A 30 3.13 17.32 -13.43
C ASN A 30 4.48 17.81 -12.88
N PRO A 31 5.56 17.77 -13.69
CA PRO A 31 6.89 18.19 -13.21
C PRO A 31 6.96 19.63 -12.68
N PRO A 32 6.32 20.65 -13.32
CA PRO A 32 6.33 22.01 -12.77
C PRO A 32 5.72 22.14 -11.38
N LEU A 33 4.62 21.44 -11.10
CA LEU A 33 3.99 21.42 -9.78
C LEU A 33 4.91 20.77 -8.74
N MET A 34 5.52 19.64 -9.10
CA MET A 34 6.44 18.92 -8.24
C MET A 34 7.65 19.78 -7.85
N GLU A 35 8.30 20.44 -8.82
CA GLU A 35 9.42 21.35 -8.54
C GLU A 35 8.99 22.54 -7.69
N SER A 36 7.79 23.10 -7.92
CA SER A 36 7.27 24.19 -7.09
C SER A 36 7.04 23.77 -5.63
N VAL A 37 6.65 22.53 -5.37
CA VAL A 37 6.48 22.00 -4.00
C VAL A 37 7.85 21.79 -3.34
N ILE A 38 8.83 21.26 -4.07
CA ILE A 38 10.21 21.10 -3.59
C ILE A 38 10.81 22.45 -3.22
N GLU A 39 10.63 23.47 -4.05
CA GLU A 39 11.11 24.83 -3.78
C GLU A 39 10.49 25.39 -2.49
N GLN A 40 9.16 25.33 -2.35
CA GLN A 40 8.46 25.82 -1.15
C GLN A 40 8.95 25.13 0.14
N LEU A 41 9.04 23.80 0.15
CA LEU A 41 9.55 23.06 1.33
C LEU A 41 11.01 23.40 1.64
N THR A 42 11.84 23.60 0.61
CA THR A 42 13.26 23.93 0.79
C THR A 42 13.42 25.36 1.32
N GLU A 43 12.59 26.31 0.86
CA GLU A 43 12.53 27.67 1.39
C GLU A 43 12.05 27.69 2.85
N GLU A 44 11.09 26.84 3.21
CA GLU A 44 10.51 26.78 4.56
C GLU A 44 11.44 26.12 5.57
N HIS A 45 12.05 24.98 5.22
CA HIS A 45 12.84 24.17 6.15
C HIS A 45 14.36 24.33 6.01
N GLY A 46 14.82 24.92 4.91
CA GLY A 46 16.24 25.22 4.68
C GLY A 46 17.01 24.16 3.87
N PRO A 47 18.25 24.49 3.46
CA PRO A 47 19.01 23.69 2.50
C PRO A 47 19.48 22.33 3.02
N ASP A 48 19.61 22.17 4.34
CA ASP A 48 20.05 20.91 4.95
C ASP A 48 19.06 19.76 4.72
N HIS A 49 17.81 20.08 4.42
CA HIS A 49 16.76 19.10 4.11
C HIS A 49 16.52 18.89 2.61
N ALA A 50 17.22 19.62 1.73
CA ALA A 50 16.90 19.69 0.30
C ALA A 50 16.92 18.33 -0.41
N ASP A 51 17.90 17.45 -0.11
CA ASP A 51 17.97 16.11 -0.70
C ASP A 51 16.78 15.24 -0.28
N ARG A 52 16.44 15.22 1.01
CA ARG A 52 15.31 14.45 1.54
C ARG A 52 13.97 14.97 1.02
N ILE A 53 13.79 16.29 0.97
CA ILE A 53 12.61 16.93 0.38
C ILE A 53 12.44 16.48 -1.06
N ARG A 54 13.49 16.62 -1.88
CA ARG A 54 13.44 16.26 -3.29
C ARG A 54 13.07 14.79 -3.49
N ARG A 55 13.80 13.87 -2.84
CA ARG A 55 13.53 12.42 -2.93
C ARG A 55 12.11 12.08 -2.49
N GLY A 56 11.68 12.63 -1.36
CA GLY A 56 10.36 12.36 -0.79
C GLY A 56 9.22 12.86 -1.69
N VAL A 57 9.30 14.11 -2.15
CA VAL A 57 8.28 14.69 -3.02
C VAL A 57 8.22 13.99 -4.38
N GLU A 58 9.37 13.65 -4.97
CA GLU A 58 9.44 12.87 -6.21
C GLU A 58 8.82 11.48 -6.05
N GLN A 59 9.08 10.80 -4.93
CA GLN A 59 8.51 9.49 -4.63
C GLN A 59 6.98 9.57 -4.43
N VAL A 60 6.48 10.56 -3.69
CA VAL A 60 5.03 10.78 -3.52
C VAL A 60 4.39 11.08 -4.88
N ALA A 61 4.98 11.96 -5.70
CA ALA A 61 4.47 12.31 -7.02
C ALA A 61 4.38 11.10 -7.96
N ALA A 62 5.36 10.20 -7.92
CA ALA A 62 5.39 8.97 -8.70
C ALA A 62 4.28 7.99 -8.29
N LEU A 63 3.90 7.98 -7.01
CA LEU A 63 2.90 7.08 -6.44
C LEU A 63 1.49 7.66 -6.43
N TRP A 64 1.34 8.98 -6.48
CA TRP A 64 0.04 9.67 -6.40
C TRP A 64 -0.81 9.40 -7.64
N ARG A 65 -2.09 9.13 -7.43
CA ARG A 65 -3.06 8.92 -8.51
C ARG A 65 -4.31 9.78 -8.32
N SER A 66 -5.16 9.81 -9.35
CA SER A 66 -6.37 10.65 -9.36
C SER A 66 -7.33 10.30 -8.21
N GLY A 67 -7.36 9.04 -7.78
CA GLY A 67 -8.12 8.60 -6.60
C GLY A 67 -7.57 9.10 -5.26
N ASP A 68 -6.29 9.48 -5.19
CA ASP A 68 -5.66 9.94 -3.95
C ASP A 68 -5.96 11.41 -3.64
N GLY A 69 -6.29 12.20 -4.65
CA GLY A 69 -6.63 13.62 -4.50
C GLY A 69 -6.17 14.45 -5.68
N SER A 70 -6.60 15.71 -5.70
CA SER A 70 -6.20 16.67 -6.73
C SER A 70 -4.72 17.07 -6.59
N ALA A 71 -4.20 17.78 -7.60
CA ALA A 71 -2.92 18.47 -7.53
C ALA A 71 -2.79 19.39 -6.30
N GLU A 72 -3.87 20.09 -5.93
CA GLU A 72 -3.91 20.94 -4.74
C GLU A 72 -3.84 20.12 -3.44
N ALA A 73 -4.50 18.96 -3.40
CA ALA A 73 -4.42 18.03 -2.27
C ALA A 73 -3.01 17.46 -2.10
N PHE A 74 -2.31 17.17 -3.21
CA PHE A 74 -0.90 16.77 -3.19
C PHE A 74 -0.01 17.86 -2.59
N THR A 75 -0.13 19.12 -3.06
CA THR A 75 0.64 20.24 -2.51
C THR A 75 0.38 20.41 -1.02
N THR A 76 -0.89 20.45 -0.63
CA THR A 76 -1.31 20.59 0.76
C THR A 76 -0.78 19.46 1.63
N PHE A 77 -0.81 18.23 1.12
CA PHE A 77 -0.29 17.07 1.83
C PHE A 77 1.21 17.20 2.08
N CYS A 78 2.00 17.49 1.04
CA CYS A 78 3.46 17.59 1.15
C CYS A 78 3.87 18.71 2.12
N LEU A 79 3.27 19.90 2.00
CA LEU A 79 3.58 21.03 2.88
C LEU A 79 3.24 20.74 4.35
N ASN A 80 2.12 20.07 4.61
CA ASN A 80 1.68 19.81 5.99
C ASN A 80 2.30 18.56 6.62
N SER A 81 2.89 17.65 5.83
CA SER A 81 3.29 16.33 6.30
C SER A 81 4.80 16.09 6.27
N PHE A 82 5.59 17.05 5.76
CA PHE A 82 7.03 16.97 5.84
C PHE A 82 7.50 17.26 7.27
N ILE A 83 8.32 16.36 7.81
CA ILE A 83 8.82 16.42 9.18
C ILE A 83 10.27 16.85 9.13
N ALA A 84 10.55 18.13 9.43
CA ALA A 84 11.92 18.67 9.43
C ALA A 84 12.68 18.35 10.72
N ASP A 85 12.00 18.33 11.86
CA ASP A 85 12.59 18.05 13.17
C ASP A 85 13.01 16.59 13.31
N GLN A 86 14.25 16.37 13.78
CA GLN A 86 14.81 15.02 13.87
C GLN A 86 14.15 14.19 14.98
N ASP A 87 13.79 14.80 16.11
CA ASP A 87 13.17 14.09 17.23
C ASP A 87 11.74 13.66 16.88
N GLU A 88 10.99 14.52 16.17
CA GLU A 88 9.68 14.17 15.62
C GLU A 88 9.78 13.04 14.57
N LEU A 89 10.80 13.07 13.70
CA LEU A 89 11.01 12.02 12.70
C LEU A 89 11.28 10.66 13.35
N ASP A 90 12.11 10.62 14.39
CA ASP A 90 12.38 9.45 15.21
C ASP A 90 11.12 8.95 15.92
N GLU A 91 10.30 9.85 16.50
CA GLU A 91 9.04 9.50 17.14
C GLU A 91 8.05 8.86 16.15
N VAL A 92 7.89 9.46 14.97
CA VAL A 92 7.00 8.94 13.93
C VAL A 92 7.48 7.58 13.45
N PHE A 93 8.80 7.39 13.28
CA PHE A 93 9.35 6.08 12.94
C PHE A 93 9.00 5.03 13.99
N ASP A 94 9.20 5.32 15.28
CA ASP A 94 8.94 4.36 16.36
C ASP A 94 7.46 3.99 16.43
N ARG A 95 6.56 4.95 16.20
CA ARG A 95 5.10 4.69 16.11
C ARG A 95 4.74 3.82 14.92
N LEU A 96 5.36 4.05 13.76
CA LEU A 96 5.15 3.24 12.57
C LEU A 96 5.67 1.82 12.76
N ALA A 97 6.88 1.67 13.31
CA ALA A 97 7.48 0.38 13.62
C ALA A 97 6.59 -0.44 14.56
N HIS A 98 6.11 0.17 15.64
CA HIS A 98 5.19 -0.47 16.60
C HIS A 98 3.89 -0.95 15.94
N ASN A 99 3.26 -0.08 15.13
CA ASN A 99 2.01 -0.43 14.45
C ASN A 99 2.22 -1.54 13.40
N PHE A 100 3.32 -1.50 12.65
CA PHE A 100 3.65 -2.53 11.67
C PHE A 100 4.01 -3.87 12.32
N GLU A 101 4.71 -3.87 13.45
CA GLU A 101 4.97 -5.10 14.21
C GLU A 101 3.65 -5.80 14.57
N HIS A 102 2.68 -5.06 15.12
CA HIS A 102 1.38 -5.62 15.46
C HIS A 102 0.57 -6.03 14.23
N LEU A 103 0.49 -5.15 13.22
CA LEU A 103 -0.29 -5.43 12.00
C LEU A 103 0.22 -6.69 11.30
N TYR A 104 1.51 -6.75 10.97
CA TYR A 104 2.07 -7.90 10.26
C TYR A 104 2.20 -9.12 11.16
N GLY A 105 2.46 -8.94 12.46
CA GLY A 105 2.45 -10.03 13.43
C GLY A 105 1.09 -10.74 13.49
N TYR A 106 -0.01 -9.98 13.56
CA TYR A 106 -1.35 -10.55 13.59
C TYR A 106 -1.80 -11.12 12.24
N LEU A 107 -1.45 -10.48 11.12
CA LEU A 107 -1.71 -11.03 9.79
C LEU A 107 -0.97 -12.36 9.59
N ASN A 108 0.30 -12.44 10.02
CA ASN A 108 1.05 -13.68 10.00
C ASN A 108 0.41 -14.75 10.90
N ARG A 109 -0.09 -14.37 12.08
CA ARG A 109 -0.83 -15.29 12.96
C ARG A 109 -2.08 -15.85 12.29
N ILE A 110 -2.84 -15.02 11.58
CA ILE A 110 -4.02 -15.47 10.81
C ILE A 110 -3.57 -16.48 9.74
N VAL A 111 -2.54 -16.16 8.95
CA VAL A 111 -2.01 -17.07 7.93
C VAL A 111 -1.60 -18.41 8.54
N LEU A 112 -0.89 -18.41 9.66
CA LEU A 112 -0.50 -19.63 10.36
C LEU A 112 -1.71 -20.46 10.77
N GLU A 113 -2.71 -19.85 11.42
CA GLU A 113 -3.91 -20.56 11.88
C GLU A 113 -4.76 -21.12 10.73
N LEU A 114 -4.91 -20.37 9.63
CA LEU A 114 -5.62 -20.83 8.44
C LEU A 114 -4.94 -22.02 7.74
N ASN A 115 -3.62 -22.18 7.92
CA ASN A 115 -2.85 -23.25 7.29
C ASN A 115 -2.60 -24.46 8.19
N ARG A 116 -3.02 -24.47 9.46
CA ARG A 116 -2.66 -25.58 10.39
C ARG A 116 -3.20 -26.92 9.95
N GLN A 117 -4.40 -26.97 9.37
CA GLN A 117 -4.98 -28.24 8.88
C GLN A 117 -4.16 -28.84 7.73
N ILE A 118 -3.47 -28.00 6.95
CA ILE A 118 -2.63 -28.42 5.82
C ILE A 118 -1.22 -28.76 6.28
N HIS A 119 -0.64 -27.97 7.19
CA HIS A 119 0.77 -28.09 7.58
C HIS A 119 1.02 -28.99 8.78
N GLU A 120 0.01 -29.29 9.60
CA GLU A 120 0.12 -30.16 10.78
C GLU A 120 -0.68 -31.45 10.59
N ASP A 121 -0.29 -32.53 11.29
CA ASP A 121 -1.03 -33.80 11.28
C ASP A 121 -2.34 -33.67 12.10
N ARG A 122 -3.38 -33.18 11.42
CA ARG A 122 -4.72 -32.91 12.01
C ARG A 122 -5.83 -33.71 11.34
N GLY A 123 -5.47 -34.82 10.72
CA GLY A 123 -6.38 -35.66 9.96
C GLY A 123 -6.51 -35.23 8.49
N PRO A 124 -7.52 -35.74 7.77
CA PRO A 124 -7.64 -35.53 6.33
C PRO A 124 -7.82 -34.05 5.95
N ILE A 125 -7.12 -33.60 4.91
CA ILE A 125 -7.28 -32.27 4.33
C ILE A 125 -8.56 -32.24 3.49
N HIS A 126 -9.38 -31.19 3.69
CA HIS A 126 -10.55 -30.91 2.88
C HIS A 126 -10.30 -29.74 1.92
N ARG A 127 -11.11 -29.62 0.86
CA ARG A 127 -11.00 -28.53 -0.12
C ARG A 127 -11.09 -27.14 0.50
N ILE A 128 -11.88 -26.99 1.56
CA ILE A 128 -12.02 -25.70 2.25
C ILE A 128 -10.72 -25.27 2.93
N ASP A 129 -9.93 -26.22 3.44
CA ASP A 129 -8.64 -25.93 4.06
C ASP A 129 -7.68 -25.37 3.01
N GLN A 130 -7.66 -25.96 1.81
CA GLN A 130 -6.88 -25.45 0.68
C GLN A 130 -7.31 -24.03 0.26
N MET A 131 -8.61 -23.75 0.25
CA MET A 131 -9.12 -22.40 -0.03
C MET A 131 -8.67 -21.39 1.03
N PHE A 132 -8.67 -21.77 2.31
CA PHE A 132 -8.16 -20.92 3.38
C PHE A 132 -6.63 -20.79 3.36
N GLY A 133 -5.89 -21.84 3.00
CA GLY A 133 -4.44 -21.81 2.85
C GLY A 133 -3.96 -20.91 1.70
N ALA A 134 -4.79 -20.74 0.68
CA ALA A 134 -4.56 -19.85 -0.45
C ALA A 134 -4.95 -18.38 -0.19
N TYR A 135 -5.76 -18.12 0.83
CA TYR A 135 -6.22 -16.77 1.15
C TYR A 135 -5.06 -15.90 1.68
N SER A 136 -4.98 -14.65 1.23
CA SER A 136 -3.97 -13.69 1.68
C SER A 136 -4.65 -12.56 2.47
N PRO A 137 -4.63 -12.62 3.82
CA PRO A 137 -5.20 -11.57 4.66
C PRO A 137 -4.54 -10.20 4.46
N ALA A 138 -3.28 -10.18 3.98
CA ALA A 138 -2.51 -8.96 3.81
C ALA A 138 -2.68 -8.31 2.43
N ALA A 139 -3.44 -8.91 1.51
CA ALA A 139 -3.49 -8.48 0.10
C ALA A 139 -3.91 -7.01 -0.08
N HIS A 140 -4.79 -6.49 0.77
CA HIS A 140 -5.28 -5.11 0.68
C HIS A 140 -4.52 -4.10 1.53
N VAL A 141 -3.61 -4.55 2.41
CA VAL A 141 -2.99 -3.67 3.42
C VAL A 141 -2.29 -2.48 2.80
N GLN A 142 -1.49 -2.69 1.74
CA GLN A 142 -0.77 -1.59 1.12
C GLN A 142 -1.73 -0.58 0.44
N ASP A 143 -2.79 -1.08 -0.20
CA ASP A 143 -3.82 -0.25 -0.84
C ASP A 143 -4.54 0.62 0.20
N ASP A 144 -4.92 0.03 1.33
CA ASP A 144 -5.54 0.73 2.45
C ASP A 144 -4.61 1.81 3.04
N LEU A 145 -3.30 1.54 3.11
CA LEU A 145 -2.29 2.51 3.58
C LEU A 145 -2.07 3.67 2.62
N TYR A 146 -2.31 3.49 1.31
CA TYR A 146 -2.38 4.63 0.39
C TYR A 146 -3.69 5.42 0.57
N ASN A 147 -4.82 4.71 0.71
CA ASN A 147 -6.14 5.33 0.86
C ASN A 147 -6.21 6.22 2.12
N ASN A 148 -5.58 5.81 3.23
CA ASN A 148 -5.50 6.59 4.46
C ASN A 148 -4.28 7.52 4.57
N LYS A 149 -3.46 7.62 3.53
CA LYS A 149 -2.26 8.48 3.41
C LYS A 149 -1.03 8.11 4.23
N ILE A 150 -1.04 7.03 5.00
CA ILE A 150 0.14 6.57 5.74
C ILE A 150 1.30 6.23 4.79
N ALA A 151 1.00 5.62 3.64
CA ALA A 151 2.01 5.30 2.62
C ALA A 151 2.71 6.56 2.08
N PHE A 152 1.96 7.65 1.88
CA PHE A 152 2.52 8.91 1.39
C PHE A 152 3.30 9.65 2.49
N LEU A 153 2.86 9.57 3.75
CA LEU A 153 3.64 10.10 4.88
C LEU A 153 5.01 9.43 4.95
N ILE A 154 5.04 8.11 4.74
CA ILE A 154 6.27 7.33 4.71
C ILE A 154 7.13 7.71 3.52
N ALA A 155 6.58 7.68 2.30
CA ALA A 155 7.31 8.03 1.09
C ALA A 155 7.90 9.44 1.12
N LEU A 156 7.19 10.40 1.75
CA LEU A 156 7.65 11.78 1.88
C LEU A 156 8.84 11.93 2.84
N ASN A 157 8.81 11.21 3.96
CA ASN A 157 9.73 11.45 5.08
C ASN A 157 10.88 10.45 5.18
N PHE A 158 10.71 9.25 4.62
CA PHE A 158 11.67 8.15 4.64
C PHE A 158 11.95 7.70 3.21
N PRO A 159 12.90 8.33 2.51
CA PRO A 159 13.11 8.10 1.08
C PRO A 159 13.61 6.69 0.78
N HIS A 160 13.23 6.16 -0.37
CA HIS A 160 13.79 4.93 -0.91
C HIS A 160 15.24 5.14 -1.38
N TYR A 161 16.09 4.15 -1.09
CA TYR A 161 17.45 4.07 -1.62
C TYR A 161 17.61 2.79 -2.44
N THR A 162 18.23 2.93 -3.61
CA THR A 162 18.58 1.81 -4.47
C THR A 162 19.63 0.91 -3.80
N LEU A 163 19.79 -0.32 -4.33
CA LEU A 163 20.81 -1.23 -3.82
C LEU A 163 22.23 -0.65 -3.98
N GLU A 164 22.49 0.07 -5.07
CA GLU A 164 23.77 0.73 -5.34
C GLU A 164 24.05 1.81 -4.29
N GLU A 165 23.10 2.72 -4.06
CA GLU A 165 23.23 3.76 -3.02
C GLU A 165 23.41 3.15 -1.62
N LYS A 166 22.70 2.06 -1.31
CA LYS A 166 22.87 1.36 -0.02
C LYS A 166 24.26 0.76 0.15
N ASN A 167 24.88 0.25 -0.92
CA ASN A 167 26.24 -0.27 -0.87
C ASN A 167 27.27 0.85 -0.66
N GLU A 168 27.01 2.04 -1.22
CA GLU A 168 27.90 3.19 -1.11
C GLU A 168 27.76 3.91 0.24
N LEU A 169 26.53 4.17 0.67
CA LEU A 169 26.22 5.02 1.83
C LEU A 169 26.02 4.21 3.11
N GLY A 170 25.57 2.96 3.01
CA GLY A 170 25.12 2.16 4.14
C GLY A 170 26.21 1.79 5.14
N GLY A 171 27.49 1.89 4.75
CA GLY A 171 28.63 1.70 5.66
C GLY A 171 28.75 2.78 6.72
N ASP A 172 28.24 3.98 6.46
CA ASP A 172 28.27 5.14 7.37
C ASP A 172 26.95 5.34 8.12
N TRP A 173 25.93 4.52 7.83
CA TRP A 173 24.61 4.63 8.45
C TRP A 173 24.59 4.01 9.84
N THR A 174 23.94 4.72 10.75
CA THR A 174 23.49 4.16 12.04
C THR A 174 22.37 3.15 11.84
N ASP A 175 22.11 2.32 12.85
CA ASP A 175 20.97 1.38 12.86
C ASP A 175 19.63 2.10 12.61
N ARG A 176 19.49 3.34 13.12
CA ARG A 176 18.30 4.17 12.92
C ARG A 176 18.12 4.55 11.45
N GLN A 177 19.20 4.99 10.79
CA GLN A 177 19.18 5.33 9.36
C GLN A 177 18.92 4.11 8.47
N TRP A 178 19.41 2.93 8.85
CA TRP A 178 19.04 1.67 8.21
C TRP A 178 17.54 1.36 8.36
N GLY A 179 16.98 1.64 9.54
CA GLY A 179 15.53 1.60 9.77
C GLY A 179 14.76 2.50 8.81
N TYR A 180 15.20 3.75 8.64
CA TYR A 180 14.59 4.73 7.73
C TYR A 180 14.61 4.26 6.28
N ALA A 181 15.77 3.82 5.79
CA ALA A 181 15.90 3.29 4.45
C ALA A 181 15.00 2.06 4.23
N ARG A 182 14.90 1.16 5.23
CA ARG A 182 14.05 -0.03 5.16
C ARG A 182 12.56 0.30 5.10
N LEU A 183 12.14 1.36 5.79
CA LEU A 183 10.77 1.85 5.76
C LEU A 183 10.42 2.46 4.39
N GLY A 184 11.35 3.24 3.81
CA GLY A 184 11.20 3.80 2.46
C GLY A 184 11.07 2.74 1.35
N ASP A 185 11.70 1.58 1.51
CA ASP A 185 11.56 0.45 0.58
C ASP A 185 10.14 -0.13 0.51
N TYR A 186 9.31 0.13 1.51
CA TYR A 186 7.99 -0.51 1.61
C TYR A 186 6.99 0.05 0.58
N PHE A 187 7.19 1.29 0.11
CA PHE A 187 6.29 1.98 -0.82
C PHE A 187 7.05 2.50 -2.05
N THR A 188 7.47 1.58 -2.91
CA THR A 188 8.14 1.91 -4.20
C THR A 188 7.25 1.70 -5.42
N ALA A 189 6.14 0.96 -5.25
CA ALA A 189 5.15 0.71 -6.28
C ALA A 189 3.76 0.49 -5.65
N ARG A 190 2.71 0.64 -6.46
CA ARG A 190 1.35 0.24 -6.09
C ARG A 190 1.04 -1.11 -6.73
N VAL A 191 1.01 -2.17 -5.94
CA VAL A 191 0.62 -3.50 -6.41
C VAL A 191 -0.87 -3.70 -6.13
N PRO A 192 -1.72 -3.91 -7.15
CA PRO A 192 -3.14 -4.15 -6.94
C PRO A 192 -3.39 -5.35 -6.01
N PRO A 193 -4.29 -5.23 -5.01
CA PRO A 193 -4.58 -6.31 -4.07
C PRO A 193 -5.01 -7.62 -4.74
N ARG A 194 -5.73 -7.51 -5.86
CA ARG A 194 -6.12 -8.66 -6.67
C ARG A 194 -4.91 -9.49 -7.11
N LEU A 195 -3.83 -8.85 -7.57
CA LEU A 195 -2.63 -9.57 -8.00
C LEU A 195 -1.92 -10.25 -6.83
N LEU A 196 -1.92 -9.64 -5.64
CA LEU A 196 -1.38 -10.25 -4.42
C LEU A 196 -2.20 -11.47 -4.00
N GLN A 197 -3.52 -11.41 -4.13
CA GLN A 197 -4.40 -12.53 -3.85
C GLN A 197 -4.24 -13.67 -4.86
N GLU A 198 -4.12 -13.35 -6.16
CA GLU A 198 -3.83 -14.33 -7.22
C GLU A 198 -2.45 -14.99 -7.04
N TYR A 199 -1.43 -14.21 -6.66
CA TYR A 199 -0.11 -14.74 -6.34
C TYR A 199 -0.15 -15.74 -5.18
N SER A 200 -0.91 -15.43 -4.12
CA SER A 200 -1.10 -16.32 -2.98
C SER A 200 -1.79 -17.63 -3.39
N GLN A 201 -2.83 -17.54 -4.24
CA GLN A 201 -3.51 -18.70 -4.79
C GLN A 201 -2.56 -19.59 -5.59
N ALA A 202 -1.84 -19.02 -6.56
CA ALA A 202 -0.89 -19.76 -7.38
C ALA A 202 0.23 -20.41 -6.54
N SER A 203 0.73 -19.71 -5.53
CA SER A 203 1.75 -20.24 -4.61
C SER A 203 1.22 -21.42 -3.78
N SER A 204 -0.04 -21.34 -3.35
CA SER A 204 -0.70 -22.43 -2.62
C SER A 204 -0.92 -23.65 -3.50
N ASP A 205 -1.35 -23.46 -4.74
CA ASP A 205 -1.58 -24.55 -5.70
C ASP A 205 -0.28 -25.32 -6.00
N VAL A 206 0.85 -24.60 -6.15
CA VAL A 206 2.17 -25.22 -6.34
C VAL A 206 2.60 -26.01 -5.10
N ARG A 207 2.38 -25.48 -3.89
CA ARG A 207 2.70 -26.20 -2.64
C ARG A 207 1.90 -27.48 -2.50
N LEU A 208 0.61 -27.45 -2.84
CA LEU A 208 -0.24 -28.62 -2.82
C LEU A 208 0.26 -29.68 -3.80
N TYR A 209 0.58 -29.28 -5.04
CA TYR A 209 1.14 -30.19 -6.05
C TYR A 209 2.42 -30.88 -5.56
N ILE A 210 3.33 -30.14 -4.93
CA ILE A 210 4.57 -30.71 -4.37
C ILE A 210 4.26 -31.65 -3.19
N SER A 211 3.28 -31.30 -2.35
CA SER A 211 2.88 -32.10 -1.19
C SER A 211 2.19 -33.40 -1.54
N GLU A 212 1.49 -33.47 -2.68
CA GLU A 212 0.84 -34.69 -3.17
C GLU A 212 1.82 -35.63 -3.91
N TYR A 213 2.98 -35.10 -4.33
CA TYR A 213 3.99 -35.86 -5.07
C TYR A 213 4.97 -36.61 -4.15
N ASN A 214 5.14 -36.16 -2.92
CA ASN A 214 6.00 -36.77 -1.89
C ASN A 214 5.20 -37.62 -0.91
#